data_AF-A0A7C4HFT2-F1
#
_entry.id   AF-A0A7C4HFT2-F1
#
_cell.length_a   1.000
_cell.length_b   1.000
_cell.length_c   1.000
_cell.angle_alpha   90.00
_cell.angle_beta   90.00
_cell.angle_gamma   90.00
#
_symmetry.space_group_name_H-M   'P 1'
#
loop_
_entity.id
_entity.type
_entity.pdbx_description
1 polymer ?
#
loop_
_entity_poly.entity_id
_entity_poly.type
_entity_poly.pdbx_seq_one_letter_code
_entity_poly.pdbx_strand_id
1 'polypeptide(L)'
;MEGVEVTVSREVAAEVLRRFEDVRMKGSLRSLIYGVIEEFNVSDVKVRTSAFGLVVETVKRMNTVDFILQRAVGGKEKFRSLDPFVRNLLRVATLELKISQSPVDVERKVYGLLLRRAGKAEAAVARRILKRVKAFSLEEALKRRSKLEKLSILYSHPSFFIKRIMGLLGEGEALELMKAN
;
A
#
# COMPACT_ATOMS: atom_id res chain seq x y z
N MET A 1 20.81 -13.89 -5.04
CA MET A 1 20.86 -12.44 -5.32
C MET A 1 19.46 -11.82 -5.44
N GLU A 2 18.54 -12.45 -6.16
CA GLU A 2 17.13 -12.02 -6.35
C GLU A 2 16.37 -11.66 -5.06
N GLY A 3 16.67 -12.35 -3.94
CA GLY A 3 16.04 -12.08 -2.66
C GLY A 3 16.42 -10.78 -1.96
N VAL A 4 17.57 -10.18 -2.29
CA VAL A 4 18.06 -8.90 -1.73
C VAL A 4 17.43 -7.74 -2.50
N GLU A 5 17.47 -7.79 -3.83
CA GLU A 5 16.84 -6.81 -4.74
C GLU A 5 15.38 -6.54 -4.35
N VAL A 6 14.61 -7.62 -4.19
CA VAL A 6 13.18 -7.59 -3.83
C VAL A 6 12.95 -6.99 -2.43
N THR A 7 13.92 -7.06 -1.53
CA THR A 7 13.83 -6.42 -0.19
C THR A 7 14.13 -4.93 -0.28
N VAL A 8 15.15 -4.54 -1.07
CA VAL A 8 15.53 -3.15 -1.28
C VAL A 8 14.41 -2.38 -2.00
N SER A 9 13.76 -2.97 -3.00
CA SER A 9 12.62 -2.32 -3.68
C SER A 9 11.49 -1.95 -2.72
N ARG A 10 11.16 -2.81 -1.74
CA ARG A 10 10.15 -2.53 -0.72
C ARG A 10 10.57 -1.43 0.23
N GLU A 11 11.86 -1.42 0.60
CA GLU A 11 12.40 -0.39 1.49
C GLU A 11 12.32 0.99 0.85
N VAL A 12 12.77 1.10 -0.41
CA VAL A 12 12.68 2.32 -1.21
C VAL A 12 11.22 2.75 -1.35
N ALA A 13 10.32 1.83 -1.72
CA ALA A 13 8.90 2.15 -1.89
C ALA A 13 8.26 2.66 -0.59
N ALA A 14 8.55 2.01 0.54
CA ALA A 14 8.03 2.44 1.85
C ALA A 14 8.55 3.83 2.25
N GLU A 15 9.83 4.12 1.97
CA GLU A 15 10.43 5.44 2.25
C GLU A 15 9.86 6.55 1.36
N VAL A 16 9.65 6.28 0.07
CA VAL A 16 8.98 7.22 -0.84
C VAL A 16 7.57 7.53 -0.35
N LEU A 17 6.78 6.52 -0.03
CA LEU A 17 5.40 6.70 0.44
C LEU A 17 5.36 7.43 1.79
N ARG A 18 6.32 7.17 2.67
CA ARG A 18 6.49 7.90 3.93
C ARG A 18 6.68 9.39 3.69
N ARG A 19 7.52 9.77 2.72
CA ARG A 19 7.73 11.18 2.34
C ARG A 19 6.51 11.78 1.68
N PHE A 20 5.82 11.01 0.84
CA PHE A 20 4.60 11.44 0.16
C PHE A 20 3.45 11.77 1.13
N GLU A 21 3.40 11.11 2.28
CA GLU A 21 2.46 11.43 3.36
C GLU A 21 2.77 12.71 4.13
N ASP A 22 4.05 13.10 4.22
CA ASP A 22 4.41 14.30 4.95
C ASP A 22 4.00 15.52 4.14
N VAL A 23 2.94 16.19 4.58
CA VAL A 23 2.35 17.39 3.94
C VAL A 23 3.39 18.52 3.78
N ARG A 24 4.50 18.48 4.53
CA ARG A 24 5.61 19.45 4.41
C ARG A 24 6.52 19.16 3.22
N MET A 25 6.56 17.93 2.72
CA MET A 25 7.32 17.57 1.53
C MET A 25 6.53 17.95 0.27
N LYS A 26 6.83 19.13 -0.28
CA LYS A 26 6.30 19.58 -1.57
C LYS A 26 7.10 18.92 -2.70
N GLY A 27 6.62 17.79 -3.19
CA GLY A 27 7.22 17.11 -4.34
C GLY A 27 6.18 16.26 -5.08
N SER A 28 6.32 16.17 -6.40
CA SER A 28 5.57 15.17 -7.16
C SER A 28 6.03 13.77 -6.75
N LEU A 29 5.16 12.76 -6.85
CA LEU A 29 5.51 11.37 -6.54
C LEU A 29 6.77 10.93 -7.31
N ARG A 30 6.91 11.36 -8.56
CA ARG A 30 8.08 11.10 -9.40
C ARG A 30 9.37 11.69 -8.82
N SER A 31 9.34 12.95 -8.37
CA SER A 31 10.51 13.59 -7.75
C SER A 31 10.94 12.90 -6.47
N LEU A 32 9.98 12.45 -5.64
CA LEU A 32 10.27 11.70 -4.42
C LEU A 32 10.92 10.35 -4.71
N ILE A 33 10.44 9.63 -5.73
CA ILE A 33 11.02 8.36 -6.15
C ILE A 33 12.49 8.53 -6.53
N TYR A 34 12.82 9.50 -7.38
CA TYR A 34 14.21 9.72 -7.79
C TYR A 34 15.11 10.13 -6.62
N GLY A 35 14.64 11.03 -5.77
CA GLY A 35 15.41 11.47 -4.59
C GLY A 35 15.75 10.32 -3.65
N VAL A 36 14.79 9.41 -3.37
CA VAL A 36 15.06 8.25 -2.51
C VAL A 36 15.97 7.22 -3.21
N ILE A 37 15.80 6.98 -4.51
CA ILE A 37 16.68 6.08 -5.28
C ILE A 37 18.14 6.54 -5.23
N GLU A 38 18.36 7.85 -5.38
CA GLU A 38 19.68 8.47 -5.31
C GLU A 38 20.26 8.38 -3.89
N GLU A 39 19.48 8.76 -2.87
CA GLU A 39 19.90 8.68 -1.46
C GLU A 39 20.29 7.27 -1.03
N PHE A 40 19.58 6.25 -1.52
CA PHE A 40 19.85 4.85 -1.21
C PHE A 40 20.96 4.26 -2.09
N ASN A 41 21.56 5.05 -2.99
CA ASN A 41 22.57 4.62 -3.96
C ASN A 41 22.15 3.38 -4.76
N VAL A 42 20.86 3.27 -5.09
CA VAL A 42 20.35 2.12 -5.83
C VAL A 42 20.72 2.28 -7.28
N SER A 43 21.74 1.56 -7.78
CA SER A 43 22.15 1.60 -9.19
C SER A 43 21.39 0.60 -10.06
N ASP A 44 20.92 -0.51 -9.47
CA ASP A 44 20.24 -1.59 -10.19
C ASP A 44 18.89 -1.15 -10.78
N VAL A 45 18.78 -1.22 -12.12
CA VAL A 45 17.59 -0.85 -12.89
C VAL A 45 16.37 -1.69 -12.50
N LYS A 46 16.54 -2.99 -12.19
CA LYS A 46 15.43 -3.87 -11.78
C LYS A 46 14.87 -3.43 -10.44
N VAL A 47 15.73 -3.08 -9.49
CA VAL A 47 15.31 -2.56 -8.17
C VAL A 47 14.58 -1.24 -8.33
N ARG A 48 15.12 -0.31 -9.14
CA ARG A 48 14.48 0.98 -9.44
C ARG A 48 13.09 0.80 -10.05
N THR A 49 12.97 -0.07 -11.04
CA THR A 49 11.71 -0.35 -11.76
C THR A 49 10.69 -0.99 -10.83
N SER A 50 11.12 -1.96 -10.04
CA SER A 50 10.29 -2.64 -9.04
C SER A 50 9.79 -1.66 -7.97
N ALA A 51 10.68 -0.81 -7.42
CA ALA A 51 10.29 0.21 -6.45
C ALA A 51 9.27 1.20 -7.04
N PHE A 52 9.50 1.68 -8.27
CA PHE A 52 8.57 2.57 -8.96
C PHE A 52 7.18 1.92 -9.10
N GLY A 53 7.13 0.67 -9.58
CA GLY A 53 5.88 -0.07 -9.72
C GLY A 53 5.14 -0.25 -8.40
N LEU A 54 5.85 -0.62 -7.33
CA LEU A 54 5.27 -0.75 -5.98
C LEU A 54 4.69 0.58 -5.48
N VAL A 55 5.39 1.70 -5.67
CA VAL A 55 4.91 3.02 -5.25
C VAL A 55 3.64 3.41 -6.01
N VAL A 56 3.68 3.34 -7.34
CA VAL A 56 2.54 3.75 -8.19
C VAL A 56 1.32 2.89 -7.90
N GLU A 57 1.47 1.57 -7.86
CA GLU A 57 0.34 0.68 -7.61
C GLU A 57 -0.20 0.83 -6.17
N THR A 58 0.67 1.07 -5.19
CA THR A 58 0.22 1.33 -3.80
C THR A 58 -0.60 2.62 -3.73
N VAL A 59 -0.18 3.70 -4.40
CA VAL A 59 -0.92 4.97 -4.45
C VAL A 59 -2.27 4.78 -5.16
N LYS A 60 -2.28 4.08 -6.30
CA LYS A 60 -3.49 3.76 -7.06
C LYS A 60 -4.50 2.95 -6.24
N ARG A 61 -4.02 1.99 -5.44
CA ARG A 61 -4.86 1.08 -4.63
C ARG A 61 -4.97 1.51 -3.16
N MET A 62 -4.54 2.72 -2.83
CA MET A 62 -4.36 3.18 -1.45
C MET A 62 -5.63 3.02 -0.60
N ASN A 63 -6.80 3.36 -1.15
CA ASN A 63 -8.05 3.28 -0.40
C ASN A 63 -8.41 1.83 -0.01
N THR A 64 -8.20 0.88 -0.93
CA THR A 64 -8.43 -0.56 -0.69
C THR A 64 -7.42 -1.11 0.30
N VAL A 65 -6.14 -0.78 0.11
CA VAL A 65 -5.03 -1.20 0.96
C VAL A 65 -5.24 -0.69 2.40
N ASP A 66 -5.57 0.59 2.56
CA ASP A 66 -5.82 1.20 3.87
C ASP A 66 -7.04 0.59 4.55
N PHE A 67 -8.11 0.31 3.80
CA PHE A 67 -9.28 -0.37 4.35
C PHE A 67 -8.91 -1.72 4.96
N ILE A 68 -8.18 -2.56 4.23
CA ILE A 68 -7.75 -3.88 4.71
C ILE A 68 -6.83 -3.73 5.93
N LEU A 69 -5.82 -2.86 5.82
CA LEU A 69 -4.79 -2.72 6.83
C LEU A 69 -5.34 -2.12 8.13
N GLN A 70 -6.23 -1.13 8.06
CA GLN A 70 -6.91 -0.58 9.24
C GLN A 70 -7.70 -1.65 9.99
N ARG A 71 -8.34 -2.60 9.28
CA ARG A 71 -9.04 -3.71 9.94
C ARG A 71 -8.07 -4.71 10.58
N ALA A 72 -6.98 -5.03 9.90
CA ALA A 72 -5.97 -5.96 10.43
C ALA A 72 -5.26 -5.41 11.69
N VAL A 73 -5.01 -4.10 11.74
CA VAL A 73 -4.39 -3.41 12.88
C VAL A 73 -5.39 -3.21 14.04
N GLY A 74 -6.69 -3.17 13.75
CA GLY A 74 -7.76 -3.04 14.74
C GLY A 74 -8.29 -1.62 14.89
N GLY A 75 -8.29 -0.84 13.81
CA GLY A 75 -8.91 0.49 13.73
C GLY A 75 -8.01 1.56 13.13
N LYS A 76 -8.63 2.67 12.73
CA LYS A 76 -7.96 3.82 12.11
C LYS A 76 -6.94 4.49 13.03
N GLU A 77 -7.24 4.63 14.32
CA GLU A 77 -6.36 5.28 15.29
C GLU A 77 -5.09 4.46 15.54
N LYS A 78 -5.22 3.14 15.73
CA LYS A 78 -4.07 2.23 15.85
C LYS A 78 -3.24 2.18 14.57
N PHE A 79 -3.89 2.29 13.42
CA PHE A 79 -3.19 2.39 12.13
C PHE A 79 -2.36 3.69 12.03
N ARG A 80 -2.92 4.82 12.43
CA ARG A 80 -2.24 6.13 12.45
C ARG A 80 -1.10 6.20 13.46
N SER A 81 -1.21 5.49 14.58
CA SER A 81 -0.17 5.44 15.62
C SER A 81 1.03 4.56 15.26
N LEU A 82 0.98 3.81 14.16
CA LEU A 82 2.16 3.08 13.66
C LEU A 82 3.24 4.07 13.23
N ASP A 83 4.49 3.67 13.41
CA ASP A 83 5.63 4.38 12.80
C ASP A 83 5.36 4.60 11.30
N PRO A 84 5.56 5.82 10.76
CA PRO A 84 5.24 6.13 9.38
C PRO A 84 5.94 5.24 8.34
N PHE A 85 7.18 4.82 8.61
CA PHE A 85 7.89 3.90 7.70
C PHE A 85 7.25 2.50 7.77
N VAL A 86 7.03 1.96 8.98
CA VAL A 86 6.39 0.66 9.18
C VAL A 86 4.99 0.63 8.55
N ARG A 87 4.21 1.69 8.73
CA ARG A 87 2.88 1.83 8.14
C ARG A 87 2.91 1.71 6.62
N ASN A 88 3.85 2.40 5.97
CA ASN A 88 3.99 2.35 4.51
C ASN A 88 4.56 1.04 3.99
N LEU A 89 5.48 0.42 4.73
CA LEU A 89 5.94 -0.93 4.41
C LEU A 89 4.80 -1.95 4.50
N LEU A 90 3.93 -1.83 5.50
CA LEU A 90 2.74 -2.68 5.63
C LEU A 90 1.72 -2.44 4.51
N ARG A 91 1.59 -1.21 3.98
CA ARG A 91 0.78 -0.92 2.80
C ARG A 91 1.29 -1.65 1.57
N VAL A 92 2.58 -1.52 1.28
CA VAL A 92 3.25 -2.23 0.17
C VAL A 92 3.05 -3.74 0.31
N ALA A 93 3.29 -4.29 1.50
CA ALA A 93 3.09 -5.71 1.76
C ALA A 93 1.62 -6.16 1.63
N THR A 94 0.67 -5.30 2.01
CA THR A 94 -0.76 -5.58 1.86
C THR A 94 -1.19 -5.61 0.40
N LEU A 95 -0.70 -4.67 -0.42
CA LEU A 95 -0.86 -4.69 -1.86
C LEU A 95 -0.37 -6.02 -2.44
N GLU A 96 0.85 -6.42 -2.10
CA GLU A 96 1.44 -7.66 -2.63
C GLU A 96 0.69 -8.92 -2.19
N LEU A 97 0.20 -8.97 -0.95
CA LEU A 97 -0.52 -10.13 -0.42
C LEU A 97 -1.94 -10.26 -0.94
N LYS A 98 -2.63 -9.14 -1.23
CA LYS A 98 -4.09 -9.14 -1.48
C LYS A 98 -4.48 -8.75 -2.89
N ILE A 99 -3.62 -8.02 -3.59
CA ILE A 99 -3.94 -7.45 -4.90
C ILE A 99 -3.00 -8.06 -5.95
N SER A 100 -1.69 -7.90 -5.80
CA SER A 100 -0.71 -8.40 -6.78
C SER A 100 -0.43 -9.90 -6.66
N GLN A 101 -0.82 -10.53 -5.54
CA GLN A 101 -0.59 -11.95 -5.23
C GLN A 101 0.87 -12.38 -5.51
N SER A 102 1.81 -11.62 -4.95
CA SER A 102 3.23 -11.82 -5.18
C SER A 102 3.66 -13.27 -4.86
N PRO A 103 4.48 -13.92 -5.72
CA PRO A 103 4.88 -15.32 -5.51
C PRO A 103 5.90 -15.49 -4.38
N VAL A 104 6.43 -14.39 -3.82
CA VAL A 104 7.44 -14.44 -2.76
C VAL A 104 6.81 -14.45 -1.36
N ASP A 105 7.55 -14.97 -0.38
CA ASP A 105 7.15 -14.89 1.03
C ASP A 105 7.29 -13.46 1.58
N VAL A 106 6.27 -12.63 1.32
CA VAL A 106 6.19 -11.22 1.72
C VAL A 106 6.36 -11.08 3.24
N GLU A 107 5.75 -11.96 4.03
CA GLU A 107 5.83 -11.93 5.50
C GLU A 107 7.29 -12.05 5.98
N ARG A 108 8.04 -13.02 5.43
CA ARG A 108 9.45 -13.22 5.78
C ARG A 108 10.33 -12.06 5.32
N LYS A 109 10.07 -11.50 4.13
CA LYS A 109 10.85 -10.36 3.60
C LYS A 109 10.66 -9.10 4.45
N VAL A 110 9.42 -8.77 4.79
CA VAL A 110 9.11 -7.62 5.66
C VAL A 110 9.68 -7.83 7.06
N TYR A 111 9.55 -9.03 7.63
CA TYR A 111 10.14 -9.35 8.93
C TYR A 111 11.66 -9.15 8.93
N GLY A 112 12.37 -9.66 7.91
CA GLY A 112 13.81 -9.51 7.80
C GLY A 112 14.26 -8.06 7.65
N LEU A 113 13.52 -7.25 6.88
CA LEU A 113 13.78 -5.81 6.74
C LEU A 113 13.63 -5.09 8.07
N LEU A 114 12.47 -5.26 8.74
CA LEU A 114 12.21 -4.60 10.02
C LEU A 114 13.12 -5.07 11.14
N LEU A 115 13.53 -6.35 11.13
CA LEU A 115 14.48 -6.86 12.12
C LEU A 115 15.80 -6.09 12.09
N ARG A 116 16.29 -5.74 10.88
CA ARG A 116 17.52 -4.94 10.71
C ARG A 116 17.31 -3.46 11.04
N ARG A 117 16.15 -2.91 10.69
CA ARG A 117 15.90 -1.46 10.74
C ARG A 117 15.34 -0.96 12.08
N ALA A 118 14.45 -1.73 12.70
CA ALA A 118 13.66 -1.32 13.86
C ALA A 118 13.77 -2.31 15.04
N GLY A 119 14.30 -3.51 14.82
CA GLY A 119 14.47 -4.52 15.85
C GLY A 119 13.37 -5.57 15.89
N LYS A 120 13.52 -6.51 16.83
CA LYS A 120 12.72 -7.74 16.88
C LYS A 120 11.26 -7.49 17.26
N ALA A 121 10.99 -6.52 18.14
CA ALA A 121 9.64 -6.25 18.62
C ALA A 121 8.73 -5.74 17.49
N GLU A 122 9.18 -4.71 16.77
CA GLU A 122 8.50 -4.11 15.63
C GLU A 122 8.33 -5.13 14.50
N ALA A 123 9.37 -5.91 14.18
CA ALA A 123 9.29 -6.97 13.18
C ALA A 123 8.23 -8.03 13.54
N ALA A 124 8.15 -8.43 14.82
CA ALA A 124 7.15 -9.38 15.30
C ALA A 124 5.73 -8.81 15.25
N VAL A 125 5.54 -7.53 15.61
CA VAL A 125 4.25 -6.83 15.50
C VAL A 125 3.79 -6.79 14.04
N ALA A 126 4.65 -6.33 13.14
CA ALA A 126 4.35 -6.26 11.71
C ALA A 126 3.97 -7.63 11.14
N ARG A 127 4.71 -8.69 11.49
CA ARG A 127 4.38 -10.06 11.04
C ARG A 127 3.00 -10.52 11.53
N ARG A 128 2.63 -10.21 12.78
CA ARG A 128 1.27 -10.51 13.28
C ARG A 128 0.19 -9.77 12.51
N ILE A 129 0.43 -8.51 12.15
CA ILE A 129 -0.49 -7.72 11.32
C ILE A 129 -0.62 -8.36 9.93
N LEU A 130 0.49 -8.74 9.29
CA LEU A 130 0.47 -9.37 7.97
C LEU A 130 -0.27 -10.72 7.96
N LYS A 131 -0.16 -11.52 9.02
CA LYS A 131 -0.97 -12.74 9.16
C LYS A 131 -2.48 -12.43 9.15
N ARG A 132 -2.89 -11.36 9.83
CA ARG A 132 -4.30 -10.91 9.81
C ARG A 132 -4.71 -10.37 8.45
N VAL A 133 -3.84 -9.62 7.77
CA VAL A 133 -4.07 -9.16 6.39
C VAL A 133 -4.28 -10.35 5.46
N LYS A 134 -3.42 -11.38 5.54
CA LYS A 134 -3.53 -12.59 4.73
C LYS A 134 -4.88 -13.29 4.93
N ALA A 135 -5.28 -13.46 6.18
CA ALA A 135 -6.56 -14.07 6.57
C ALA A 135 -7.80 -13.19 6.30
N PHE A 136 -7.63 -11.90 6.00
CA PHE A 136 -8.75 -10.97 5.81
C PHE A 136 -9.53 -11.29 4.53
N SER A 137 -10.86 -11.47 4.63
CA SER A 137 -11.73 -11.54 3.45
C SER A 137 -12.33 -10.17 3.15
N LEU A 138 -11.97 -9.62 1.98
CA LEU A 138 -12.51 -8.35 1.51
C LEU A 138 -14.01 -8.47 1.22
N GLU A 139 -14.43 -9.56 0.60
CA GLU A 139 -15.83 -9.84 0.27
C GLU A 139 -16.72 -9.83 1.52
N GLU A 140 -16.32 -10.58 2.56
CA GLU A 140 -17.06 -10.62 3.83
C GLU A 140 -17.12 -9.25 4.51
N ALA A 141 -16.00 -8.52 4.51
CA ALA A 141 -15.93 -7.19 5.11
C ALA A 141 -16.82 -6.16 4.40
N LEU A 142 -17.12 -6.38 3.12
CA LEU A 142 -17.95 -5.51 2.30
C LEU A 142 -19.44 -5.83 2.39
N LYS A 143 -19.88 -7.05 2.72
CA LYS A 143 -21.31 -7.45 2.70
C LYS A 143 -22.26 -6.43 3.33
N ARG A 144 -21.92 -5.92 4.51
CA ARG A 144 -22.74 -4.99 5.32
C ARG A 144 -22.50 -3.50 5.04
N ARG A 145 -21.74 -3.15 3.99
CA ARG A 145 -21.41 -1.77 3.63
C ARG A 145 -22.41 -1.19 2.63
N SER A 146 -22.55 0.13 2.65
CA SER A 146 -23.34 0.84 1.64
C SER A 146 -22.75 0.61 0.24
N LYS A 147 -23.58 0.73 -0.81
CA LYS A 147 -23.13 0.61 -2.20
C LYS A 147 -21.97 1.55 -2.51
N LEU A 148 -22.07 2.80 -2.07
CA LEU A 148 -21.03 3.81 -2.29
C LEU A 148 -19.70 3.47 -1.60
N GLU A 149 -19.74 2.97 -0.36
CA GLU A 149 -18.54 2.49 0.33
C GLU A 149 -17.93 1.27 -0.38
N LYS A 150 -18.77 0.32 -0.82
CA LYS A 150 -18.32 -0.86 -1.57
C LYS A 150 -17.55 -0.45 -2.83
N LEU A 151 -18.15 0.42 -3.65
CA LEU A 151 -17.53 0.91 -4.88
C LEU A 151 -16.22 1.66 -4.57
N SER A 152 -16.23 2.47 -3.50
CA SER A 152 -15.04 3.22 -3.06
C SER A 152 -13.88 2.30 -2.73
N ILE A 153 -14.15 1.21 -2.03
CA ILE A 153 -13.12 0.25 -1.62
C ILE A 153 -12.71 -0.65 -2.80
N LEU A 154 -13.64 -1.11 -3.63
CA LEU A 154 -13.34 -2.03 -4.73
C LEU A 154 -12.56 -1.36 -5.86
N TYR A 155 -12.93 -0.12 -6.22
CA TYR A 155 -12.28 0.61 -7.30
C TYR A 155 -11.19 1.57 -6.81
N SER A 156 -10.88 1.55 -5.52
CA SER A 156 -9.84 2.37 -4.89
C SER A 156 -10.04 3.89 -5.04
N HIS A 157 -11.27 4.35 -5.31
CA HIS A 157 -11.60 5.77 -5.44
C HIS A 157 -12.29 6.31 -4.18
N PRO A 158 -12.07 7.58 -3.79
CA PRO A 158 -12.78 8.15 -2.66
C PRO A 158 -14.28 8.32 -2.97
N SER A 159 -15.14 8.13 -1.97
CA SER A 159 -16.60 8.15 -2.15
C SER A 159 -17.13 9.44 -2.78
N PHE A 160 -16.51 10.60 -2.51
CA PHE A 160 -16.92 11.87 -3.11
C PHE A 160 -16.71 11.88 -4.64
N PHE A 161 -15.63 11.26 -5.12
CA PHE A 161 -15.31 11.18 -6.55
C PHE A 161 -16.32 10.27 -7.25
N ILE A 162 -16.61 9.11 -6.67
CA ILE A 162 -17.61 8.19 -7.20
C ILE A 162 -18.97 8.86 -7.31
N LYS A 163 -19.43 9.53 -6.24
CA LYS A 163 -20.69 10.27 -6.24
C LYS A 163 -20.72 11.32 -7.36
N ARG A 164 -19.62 12.03 -7.58
CA ARG A 164 -19.51 13.06 -8.62
C ARG A 164 -19.59 12.46 -10.02
N ILE A 165 -18.82 11.42 -10.32
CA ILE A 165 -18.80 10.79 -11.65
C ILE A 165 -20.15 10.13 -11.96
N MET A 166 -20.75 9.44 -10.99
CA MET A 166 -22.10 8.87 -11.16
C MET A 166 -23.15 9.93 -11.47
N GLY A 167 -23.01 11.14 -10.89
CA GLY A 167 -23.90 12.26 -11.20
C GLY A 167 -23.69 12.86 -12.59
N LEU A 168 -22.49 12.70 -13.18
CA LEU A 168 -22.16 13.25 -14.49
C LEU A 168 -22.42 12.28 -15.65
N LEU A 169 -22.09 11.00 -15.46
CA LEU A 169 -22.14 9.98 -16.52
C LEU A 169 -23.28 8.96 -16.35
N GLY A 170 -23.99 9.01 -15.22
CA GLY A 170 -24.86 7.91 -14.81
C GLY A 170 -24.06 6.72 -14.27
N GLU A 171 -24.78 5.74 -13.72
CA GLU A 171 -24.13 4.62 -13.00
C GLU A 171 -23.30 3.70 -13.91
N GLY A 172 -23.80 3.34 -15.08
CA GLY A 172 -23.15 2.38 -15.98
C GLY A 172 -21.79 2.87 -16.48
N GLU A 173 -21.74 4.06 -17.08
CA GLU A 173 -20.51 4.66 -17.59
C GLU A 173 -19.53 5.00 -16.47
N ALA A 174 -20.02 5.44 -15.30
CA ALA A 174 -19.17 5.66 -14.14
C ALA A 174 -18.48 4.37 -13.68
N LEU A 175 -19.18 3.23 -13.68
CA LEU A 175 -18.60 1.93 -13.34
C LEU A 175 -17.53 1.50 -14.34
N GLU A 176 -17.75 1.69 -15.64
CA GLU A 176 -16.75 1.40 -16.67
C GLU A 176 -15.50 2.28 -16.51
N LEU A 177 -15.67 3.57 -16.27
CA LEU A 177 -14.56 4.49 -15.99
C LEU A 177 -13.74 4.04 -14.77
N MET A 178 -14.41 3.63 -13.69
CA MET A 178 -13.74 3.17 -12.47
C MET A 178 -13.04 1.82 -12.64
N LYS A 179 -13.54 0.94 -13.51
CA LYS A 179 -12.88 -0.34 -13.85
C LYS A 179 -11.63 -0.14 -14.70
N ALA A 180 -11.61 0.88 -15.56
CA ALA A 180 -10.48 1.20 -16.42
C ALA A 180 -9.24 1.75 -15.68
N ASN A 181 -9.32 1.87 -14.34
CA ASN A 181 -8.25 2.33 -13.46
C ASN A 181 -7.06 1.36 -13.46
#